data_AF-A0A2C8FAP5-F1
#
_entry.id   AF-A0A2C8FAP5-F1
#
_cell.length_a   1.000
_cell.length_b   1.000
_cell.length_c   1.000
_cell.angle_alpha   90.00
_cell.angle_beta   90.00
_cell.angle_gamma   90.00
#
_symmetry.space_group_name_H-M   'P 1'
#
loop_
_entity.id
_entity.type
_entity.pdbx_description
1 polymer ?
#
loop_
_entity_poly.entity_id
_entity_poly.type
_entity_poly.pdbx_seq_one_letter_code
_entity_poly.pdbx_strand_id
1 'polypeptide(L)'
;MDNKQCLYKNKAVMLIVGFLILFGAVVLFYTQSAMSGVRCEAARHLDSPEQAGDCYTCHQKTTPKIAQDWYESKHGVMLVKCFVCHGQPDGKGSIEYSANPDPNYICRRCHDPAITMMETKFGMRAECNDCHKYHSNSVHHEAYVRTESKKTMDQ
;
A
#
# COMPACT_ATOMS: atom_id res chain seq x y z
N MET A 1 -28.44 32.28 -39.08
CA MET A 1 -28.17 32.22 -37.62
C MET A 1 -27.07 33.23 -37.33
N ASP A 2 -27.35 34.20 -36.46
CA ASP A 2 -26.59 35.44 -36.33
C ASP A 2 -25.23 35.21 -35.61
N ASN A 3 -24.14 35.66 -36.23
CA ASN A 3 -22.74 35.38 -35.82
C ASN A 3 -22.44 35.80 -34.36
N LYS A 4 -23.16 36.81 -33.87
CA LYS A 4 -23.08 37.32 -32.49
C LYS A 4 -23.56 36.31 -31.44
N GLN A 5 -24.53 35.45 -31.79
CA GLN A 5 -25.12 34.48 -30.86
C GLN A 5 -24.21 33.26 -30.64
N CYS A 6 -23.41 32.88 -31.66
CA CYS A 6 -22.39 31.83 -31.56
C CYS A 6 -21.18 32.30 -30.73
N LEU A 7 -20.72 33.53 -30.96
CA LEU A 7 -19.64 34.14 -30.16
C LEU A 7 -20.01 34.30 -28.69
N TYR A 8 -21.25 34.68 -28.37
CA TYR A 8 -21.70 34.82 -26.97
C TYR A 8 -21.79 33.46 -26.25
N LYS A 9 -22.29 32.42 -26.93
CA LYS A 9 -22.28 31.04 -26.41
C LYS A 9 -20.86 30.53 -26.15
N ASN A 10 -19.91 30.77 -27.06
CA ASN A 10 -18.53 30.32 -26.89
C ASN A 10 -17.82 31.06 -25.74
N LYS A 11 -18.09 32.36 -25.55
CA LYS A 11 -17.58 33.12 -24.39
C LYS A 11 -18.19 32.61 -23.07
N ALA A 12 -19.49 32.34 -23.05
CA ALA A 12 -20.15 31.79 -21.86
C ALA A 12 -19.61 30.39 -21.49
N VAL A 13 -19.39 29.51 -22.47
CA VAL A 13 -18.80 28.19 -22.25
C VAL A 13 -17.37 28.29 -21.73
N MET A 14 -16.54 29.16 -22.31
CA MET A 14 -15.16 29.38 -21.85
C MET A 14 -15.11 29.93 -20.42
N LEU A 15 -16.03 30.84 -20.05
CA LEU A 15 -16.14 31.36 -18.69
C LEU A 15 -16.56 30.28 -17.68
N ILE A 16 -17.52 29.43 -18.04
CA ILE A 16 -17.98 28.32 -17.18
C ILE A 16 -16.84 27.30 -16.98
N VAL A 17 -16.15 26.90 -18.04
CA VAL A 17 -15.01 25.97 -17.95
C VAL A 17 -13.88 26.57 -17.10
N GLY A 18 -13.56 27.85 -17.30
CA GLY A 18 -12.59 28.57 -16.47
C GLY A 18 -12.97 28.58 -14.99
N PHE A 19 -14.24 28.82 -14.68
CA PHE A 19 -14.75 28.83 -13.31
C PHE A 19 -14.69 27.44 -12.66
N LEU A 20 -15.00 26.37 -13.41
CA LEU A 20 -14.90 25.00 -12.92
C LEU A 20 -13.45 24.57 -12.64
N ILE A 21 -12.51 24.95 -13.50
CA ILE A 21 -11.08 24.70 -13.30
C ILE A 21 -10.58 25.47 -12.07
N LEU A 22 -10.95 26.74 -11.94
CA LEU A 22 -10.57 27.57 -10.79
C LEU A 22 -11.15 27.01 -9.49
N PHE A 23 -12.44 26.63 -9.49
CA PHE A 23 -13.09 26.02 -8.35
C PHE A 23 -12.42 24.69 -7.96
N GLY A 24 -12.12 23.82 -8.93
CA GLY A 24 -11.38 22.58 -8.69
C GLY A 24 -9.99 22.83 -8.09
N ALA A 25 -9.25 23.81 -8.60
CA ALA A 25 -7.94 24.19 -8.07
C ALA A 25 -8.02 24.73 -6.63
N VAL A 26 -9.04 25.54 -6.33
CA VAL A 26 -9.28 26.06 -4.97
C VAL A 26 -9.64 24.94 -4.00
N VAL A 27 -10.50 23.99 -4.40
CA VAL A 27 -10.85 22.82 -3.57
C VAL A 27 -9.62 21.93 -3.33
N LEU A 28 -8.80 21.68 -4.35
CA LEU A 28 -7.56 20.93 -4.21
C LEU A 28 -6.57 21.66 -3.29
N PHE A 29 -6.39 22.96 -3.44
CA PHE A 29 -5.51 23.74 -2.58
C PHE A 29 -6.00 23.77 -1.13
N TYR A 30 -7.30 23.95 -0.92
CA TYR A 30 -7.92 23.95 0.40
C TYR A 30 -7.75 22.60 1.11
N THR A 31 -8.02 21.49 0.41
CA THR A 31 -7.85 20.14 0.98
C THR A 31 -6.39 19.79 1.27
N GLN A 32 -5.45 20.27 0.46
CA GLN A 32 -4.01 20.11 0.73
C GLN A 32 -3.54 20.94 1.93
N SER A 33 -4.06 22.16 2.09
CA SER A 33 -3.66 23.10 3.15
C SER A 33 -4.27 22.74 4.52
N ALA A 34 -5.56 22.39 4.53
CA ALA A 34 -6.33 22.14 5.75
C ALA A 34 -5.93 20.83 6.49
N MET A 35 -5.17 19.94 5.85
CA MET A 35 -4.78 18.64 6.41
C MET A 35 -3.26 18.47 6.60
N SER A 36 -2.49 19.55 6.56
CA SER A 36 -1.02 19.50 6.66
C SER A 36 -0.52 18.95 8.01
N GLY A 37 -1.14 19.34 9.14
CA GLY A 37 -0.76 18.89 10.48
C GLY A 37 -1.07 17.40 10.76
N VAL A 38 -2.23 16.91 10.31
CA VAL A 38 -2.66 15.50 10.50
C VAL A 38 -1.72 14.53 9.78
N ARG A 39 -1.13 14.95 8.66
CA ARG A 39 -0.22 14.12 7.86
C ARG A 39 1.13 13.87 8.53
N CYS A 40 1.66 14.83 9.29
CA CYS A 40 2.92 14.66 10.03
C CYS A 40 2.72 13.83 11.30
N GLU A 41 1.59 14.02 11.99
CA GLU A 41 1.24 13.24 13.19
C GLU A 41 0.93 11.78 12.85
N ALA A 42 0.23 11.52 11.74
CA ALA A 42 -0.08 10.18 11.24
C ALA A 42 1.15 9.39 10.77
N ALA A 43 2.29 10.04 10.55
CA ALA A 43 3.54 9.38 10.20
C ALA A 43 4.24 8.77 11.43
N ARG A 44 3.96 9.25 12.64
CA ARG A 44 4.52 8.68 13.88
C ARG A 44 3.60 7.54 14.35
N HIS A 45 4.13 6.32 14.38
CA HIS A 45 3.44 5.24 15.06
C HIS A 45 3.35 5.56 16.55
N LEU A 46 2.26 5.12 17.18
CA LEU A 46 1.91 5.51 18.53
C LEU A 46 3.04 5.16 19.50
N ASP A 47 3.56 6.19 20.18
CA ASP A 47 4.48 6.04 21.32
C ASP A 47 3.75 5.49 22.56
N SER A 48 2.41 5.30 22.48
CA SER A 48 1.56 4.79 23.56
C SER A 48 1.65 3.26 23.67
N PRO A 49 2.21 2.72 24.77
CA PRO A 49 2.39 1.27 24.95
C PRO A 49 1.07 0.49 25.02
N GLU A 50 -0.02 1.13 25.44
CA GLU A 50 -1.33 0.46 25.58
C GLU A 50 -1.99 0.18 24.22
N GLN A 51 -1.54 0.86 23.16
CA GLN A 51 -2.01 0.67 21.80
C GLN A 51 -0.99 -0.12 20.95
N ALA A 52 0.19 -0.41 21.52
CA ALA A 52 1.24 -1.22 20.90
C ALA A 52 0.80 -2.68 20.82
N GLY A 53 0.18 -3.06 19.70
CA GLY A 53 -0.22 -4.44 19.44
C GLY A 53 -1.48 -4.58 18.60
N ASP A 54 -2.40 -3.62 18.70
CA ASP A 54 -3.61 -3.58 17.87
C ASP A 54 -3.41 -2.71 16.63
N CYS A 55 -2.45 -3.13 15.80
CA CYS A 55 -2.12 -2.45 14.56
C CYS A 55 -3.34 -2.45 13.61
N TYR A 56 -4.08 -3.56 13.58
CA TYR A 56 -5.16 -3.76 12.62
C TYR A 56 -6.33 -2.79 12.84
N THR A 57 -6.80 -2.58 14.07
CA THR A 57 -7.94 -1.68 14.33
C THR A 57 -7.67 -0.24 13.87
N CYS A 58 -6.44 0.25 14.05
CA CYS A 58 -6.05 1.56 13.55
C CYS A 58 -5.91 1.54 12.03
N HIS A 59 -5.16 0.59 11.47
CA HIS A 59 -4.89 0.51 10.04
C HIS A 59 -6.12 0.18 9.19
N GLN A 60 -7.15 -0.44 9.75
CA GLN A 60 -8.45 -0.61 9.12
C GLN A 60 -9.15 0.73 8.88
N LYS A 61 -8.89 1.74 9.71
CA LYS A 61 -9.47 3.09 9.59
C LYS A 61 -8.58 4.01 8.75
N THR A 62 -7.27 3.98 8.98
CA THR A 62 -6.32 4.93 8.36
C THR A 62 -5.81 4.45 7.00
N THR A 63 -5.69 3.14 6.80
CA THR A 63 -5.22 2.51 5.55
C THR A 63 -6.09 1.30 5.17
N PRO A 64 -7.42 1.48 5.00
CA PRO A 64 -8.39 0.38 4.89
C PRO A 64 -8.03 -0.64 3.82
N LYS A 65 -7.57 -0.17 2.66
CA LYS A 65 -7.18 -1.06 1.55
C LYS A 65 -6.00 -1.97 1.93
N ILE A 66 -4.95 -1.42 2.52
CA ILE A 66 -3.76 -2.19 2.92
C ILE A 66 -4.11 -3.20 4.02
N ALA A 67 -4.89 -2.76 5.01
CA ALA A 67 -5.35 -3.64 6.08
C ALA A 67 -6.21 -4.80 5.54
N GLN A 68 -7.08 -4.51 4.58
CA GLN A 68 -7.90 -5.53 3.93
C GLN A 68 -7.07 -6.49 3.07
N ASP A 69 -6.15 -5.96 2.25
CA ASP A 69 -5.31 -6.82 1.41
C ASP A 69 -4.39 -7.70 2.27
N TRP A 70 -3.88 -7.22 3.41
CA TRP A 70 -3.17 -8.05 4.39
C TRP A 70 -4.10 -9.13 4.96
N TYR A 71 -5.30 -8.77 5.41
CA TYR A 71 -6.27 -9.69 6.00
C TYR A 71 -6.62 -10.85 5.06
N GLU A 72 -6.73 -10.57 3.76
CA GLU A 72 -7.00 -11.55 2.69
C GLU A 72 -5.73 -12.22 2.12
N SER A 73 -4.54 -11.80 2.55
CA SER A 73 -3.29 -12.43 2.15
C SER A 73 -3.08 -13.76 2.87
N LYS A 74 -2.18 -14.62 2.36
CA LYS A 74 -1.81 -15.86 3.04
C LYS A 74 -1.28 -15.60 4.45
N HIS A 75 -0.57 -14.49 4.65
CA HIS A 75 -0.06 -14.10 5.97
C HIS A 75 -1.17 -13.67 6.92
N GLY A 76 -2.19 -12.95 6.43
CA GLY A 76 -3.37 -12.59 7.23
C GLY A 76 -4.22 -13.80 7.62
N VAL A 77 -4.48 -14.70 6.65
CA VAL A 77 -5.23 -15.95 6.88
C VAL A 77 -4.51 -16.88 7.86
N MET A 78 -3.17 -16.93 7.83
CA MET A 78 -2.36 -17.68 8.80
C MET A 78 -2.08 -16.91 10.09
N LEU A 79 -2.70 -15.75 10.30
CA LEU A 79 -2.61 -14.93 11.51
C LEU A 79 -1.18 -14.43 11.83
N VAL A 80 -0.32 -14.29 10.81
CA VAL A 80 0.98 -13.64 10.96
C VAL A 80 0.76 -12.16 11.25
N LYS A 81 1.01 -11.78 12.51
CA LYS A 81 0.76 -10.43 13.02
C LYS A 81 1.70 -9.41 12.38
N CYS A 82 1.24 -8.16 12.29
CA CYS A 82 1.95 -7.06 11.62
C CYS A 82 3.39 -6.88 12.16
N PHE A 83 3.56 -6.97 13.48
CA PHE A 83 4.85 -6.81 14.15
C PHE A 83 5.87 -7.90 13.83
N VAL A 84 5.46 -9.03 13.25
CA VAL A 84 6.40 -10.09 12.82
C VAL A 84 7.30 -9.58 11.69
N CYS A 85 6.76 -8.71 10.84
CA CYS A 85 7.51 -8.08 9.74
C CYS A 85 7.94 -6.65 10.08
N HIS A 86 7.11 -5.91 10.80
CA HIS A 86 7.33 -4.49 11.08
C HIS A 86 8.01 -4.20 12.42
N GLY A 87 8.18 -5.19 13.30
CA GLY A 87 8.62 -4.96 14.68
C GLY A 87 7.54 -4.36 15.57
N GLN A 88 7.85 -4.20 16.85
CA GLN A 88 6.97 -3.51 17.81
C GLN A 88 7.50 -2.10 18.08
N PRO A 89 6.65 -1.05 18.00
CA PRO A 89 7.07 0.33 18.25
C PRO A 89 7.71 0.57 19.62
N ASP A 90 7.36 -0.24 20.63
CA ASP A 90 7.93 -0.15 21.97
C ASP A 90 9.32 -0.79 22.11
N GLY A 91 9.89 -1.28 21.00
CA GLY A 91 11.21 -1.90 20.94
C GLY A 91 11.28 -3.32 21.50
N LYS A 92 10.16 -3.92 21.96
CA LYS A 92 10.15 -5.29 22.52
C LYS A 92 9.93 -6.39 21.48
N GLY A 93 9.86 -6.02 20.21
CA GLY A 93 9.72 -6.95 19.10
C GLY A 93 10.99 -7.79 18.89
N SER A 94 10.86 -8.87 18.12
CA SER A 94 12.00 -9.72 17.72
C SER A 94 12.87 -9.13 16.61
N ILE A 95 12.49 -7.94 16.12
CA ILE A 95 13.17 -7.11 15.13
C ILE A 95 12.92 -5.64 15.48
N GLU A 96 13.80 -4.77 14.98
CA GLU A 96 13.61 -3.33 15.08
C GLU A 96 12.33 -2.90 14.37
N TYR A 97 11.68 -1.89 14.94
CA TYR A 97 10.47 -1.35 14.37
C TYR A 97 10.75 -0.57 13.07
N SER A 98 10.06 -0.91 11.99
CA SER A 98 10.09 -0.18 10.73
C SER A 98 8.72 -0.24 10.02
N ALA A 99 8.22 0.92 9.60
CA ALA A 99 7.03 1.00 8.75
C ALA A 99 7.28 0.44 7.33
N ASN A 100 8.53 0.41 6.88
CA ASN A 100 8.94 -0.16 5.59
C ASN A 100 10.16 -1.06 5.80
N PRO A 101 9.96 -2.28 6.31
CA PRO A 101 11.06 -3.19 6.59
C PRO A 101 11.69 -3.71 5.30
N ASP A 102 12.98 -4.00 5.33
CA ASP A 102 13.71 -4.60 4.21
C ASP A 102 13.13 -5.98 3.86
N PRO A 103 12.54 -6.17 2.66
CA PRO A 103 11.97 -7.44 2.23
C PRO A 103 13.00 -8.57 2.18
N ASN A 104 14.25 -8.28 1.81
CA ASN A 104 15.30 -9.30 1.70
C ASN A 104 15.67 -9.86 3.08
N TYR A 105 15.67 -9.00 4.10
CA TYR A 105 15.86 -9.44 5.48
C TYR A 105 14.63 -10.16 6.04
N ILE A 106 13.44 -9.53 6.00
CA ILE A 106 12.25 -10.07 6.67
C ILE A 106 11.72 -11.34 6.03
N CYS A 107 11.72 -11.43 4.69
CA CYS A 107 11.18 -12.61 4.02
C CYS A 107 12.08 -13.84 4.27
N ARG A 108 13.41 -13.66 4.24
CA ARG A 108 14.37 -14.75 4.48
C ARG A 108 14.24 -15.34 5.89
N ARG A 109 13.87 -14.57 6.91
CA ARG A 109 13.68 -15.11 8.27
C ARG A 109 12.73 -16.32 8.35
N CYS A 110 11.77 -16.42 7.42
CA CYS A 110 10.86 -17.56 7.34
C CYS A 110 11.01 -18.37 6.03
N HIS A 111 11.45 -17.75 4.94
CA HIS A 111 11.49 -18.35 3.61
C HIS A 111 12.89 -18.68 3.10
N ASP A 112 13.93 -18.60 3.93
CA ASP A 112 15.32 -18.78 3.49
C ASP A 112 15.57 -20.04 2.66
N PRO A 113 15.08 -21.25 3.04
CA PRO A 113 15.33 -22.44 2.23
C PRO A 113 14.71 -22.34 0.83
N ALA A 114 13.50 -21.80 0.73
CA ALA A 114 12.82 -21.64 -0.55
C ALA A 114 13.47 -20.55 -1.41
N ILE A 115 13.91 -19.44 -0.79
CA ILE A 115 14.59 -18.35 -1.48
C ILE A 115 15.96 -18.84 -2.00
N THR A 116 16.75 -19.53 -1.17
CA THR A 116 18.04 -20.11 -1.58
C THR A 116 17.89 -21.08 -2.75
N MET A 117 16.85 -21.91 -2.73
CA MET A 117 16.54 -22.80 -3.85
C MET A 117 16.20 -22.02 -5.13
N MET A 118 15.36 -20.99 -5.02
CA MET A 118 14.97 -20.16 -6.17
C MET A 118 16.16 -19.39 -6.74
N GLU A 119 16.99 -18.81 -5.88
CA GLU A 119 18.23 -18.12 -6.26
C GLU A 119 19.20 -19.06 -6.98
N THR A 120 19.37 -20.28 -6.48
CA THR A 120 20.25 -21.27 -7.12
C THR A 120 19.75 -21.67 -8.51
N LYS A 121 18.44 -21.82 -8.70
CA LYS A 121 17.86 -22.32 -9.95
C LYS A 121 17.64 -21.24 -11.01
N PHE A 122 17.35 -20.02 -10.59
CA PHE A 122 16.86 -18.96 -11.48
C PHE A 122 17.62 -17.64 -11.36
N GLY A 123 18.60 -17.56 -10.45
CA GLY A 123 19.21 -16.29 -10.04
C GLY A 123 18.29 -15.47 -9.14
N MET A 124 18.85 -14.48 -8.46
CA MET A 124 18.10 -13.57 -7.57
C MET A 124 17.81 -12.23 -8.28
N ARG A 125 16.55 -11.78 -8.19
CA ARG A 125 16.18 -10.38 -8.52
C ARG A 125 16.51 -9.46 -7.35
N ALA A 126 16.64 -8.16 -7.61
CA ALA A 126 17.03 -7.18 -6.60
C ALA A 126 16.10 -7.18 -5.38
N GLU A 127 14.79 -7.28 -5.60
CA GLU A 127 13.80 -7.23 -4.52
C GLU A 127 12.78 -8.37 -4.63
N CYS A 128 12.54 -9.05 -3.52
CA CYS A 128 11.58 -10.16 -3.44
C CYS A 128 10.16 -9.74 -3.88
N ASN A 129 9.80 -8.50 -3.57
CA ASN A 129 8.47 -7.92 -3.80
C ASN A 129 8.26 -7.37 -5.22
N ASP A 130 9.25 -7.43 -6.10
CA ASP A 130 9.06 -7.11 -7.53
C ASP A 130 8.03 -8.05 -8.16
N CYS A 131 8.01 -9.31 -7.72
CA CYS A 131 7.02 -10.30 -8.14
C CYS A 131 6.04 -10.67 -7.00
N HIS A 132 6.51 -10.69 -5.75
CA HIS A 132 5.69 -11.03 -4.58
C HIS A 132 5.27 -9.79 -3.80
N LYS A 133 4.29 -9.04 -4.30
CA LYS A 133 3.80 -7.83 -3.62
C LYS A 133 3.39 -8.13 -2.17
N TYR A 134 3.87 -7.34 -1.22
CA TYR A 134 3.46 -7.39 0.18
C TYR A 134 2.03 -6.87 0.33
N HIS A 135 1.35 -7.30 1.41
CA HIS A 135 -0.07 -6.98 1.67
C HIS A 135 -0.91 -7.09 0.40
N SER A 136 -0.75 -8.19 -0.35
CA SER A 136 -1.55 -8.46 -1.55
C SER A 136 -2.61 -9.50 -1.22
N ASN A 137 -3.85 -9.22 -1.63
CA ASN A 137 -4.95 -10.16 -1.43
C ASN A 137 -4.65 -11.45 -2.21
N SER A 138 -4.76 -12.59 -1.54
CA SER A 138 -4.68 -13.88 -2.23
C SER A 138 -6.01 -14.27 -2.86
N VAL A 139 -7.11 -13.72 -2.34
CA VAL A 139 -8.47 -14.13 -2.73
C VAL A 139 -8.86 -13.63 -4.12
N HIS A 140 -8.33 -12.48 -4.56
CA HIS A 140 -8.66 -11.89 -5.86
C HIS A 140 -7.49 -11.86 -6.87
N HIS A 141 -6.27 -12.22 -6.49
CA HIS A 141 -5.10 -12.37 -7.38
C HIS A 141 -4.69 -13.82 -7.58
N GLU A 142 -5.57 -14.65 -8.16
CA GLU A 142 -5.16 -15.96 -8.67
C GLU A 142 -4.38 -16.83 -7.66
N ALA A 143 -4.58 -16.71 -6.33
CA ALA A 143 -3.70 -17.41 -5.37
C ALA A 143 -3.87 -18.93 -5.34
N TYR A 144 -4.77 -19.45 -6.16
CA TYR A 144 -4.98 -20.86 -6.47
C TYR A 144 -4.45 -21.25 -7.86
N VAL A 145 -4.08 -20.28 -8.70
CA VAL A 145 -3.39 -20.53 -9.96
C VAL A 145 -1.93 -20.86 -9.64
N ARG A 146 -1.40 -21.88 -10.32
CA ARG A 146 -0.02 -22.30 -10.14
C ARG A 146 0.92 -21.12 -10.39
N THR A 147 1.79 -20.85 -9.43
CA THR A 147 2.91 -19.90 -9.60
C THR A 147 3.75 -20.30 -10.81
N GLU A 148 4.43 -19.34 -11.46
CA GLU A 148 5.31 -19.62 -12.61
C GLU A 148 6.37 -20.70 -12.29
N SER A 149 6.83 -20.76 -11.03
CA SER A 149 7.71 -21.83 -10.53
C SER A 149 7.09 -23.22 -10.59
N LYS A 150 5.76 -23.34 -10.53
CA LYS A 150 5.01 -24.60 -10.66
C LYS A 150 4.57 -24.88 -12.09
N LYS A 151 4.62 -23.93 -13.01
CA LYS A 151 4.33 -24.16 -14.44
C LYS A 151 5.55 -24.75 -15.18
N THR A 152 6.75 -24.42 -14.72
CA THR A 152 8.03 -24.88 -15.28
C THR A 152 8.56 -26.20 -14.71
N MET A 153 7.85 -26.83 -13.77
CA MET A 153 8.21 -28.14 -13.19
C MET A 153 7.64 -29.33 -13.98
N ASP A 154 6.74 -29.09 -14.94
CA ASP A 154 6.13 -30.12 -15.78
C ASP A 154 6.77 -30.21 -17.19
N GLN A 155 7.94 -29.58 -17.38
CA GLN A 155 8.79 -29.66 -18.57
C GLN A 155 10.13 -30.32 -18.20
#